data_AF-A0A2W1K695-F1
#
_entry.id   AF-A0A2W1K695-F1
#
_cell.length_a   1.000
_cell.length_b   1.000
_cell.length_c   1.000
_cell.angle_alpha   90.00
_cell.angle_beta   90.00
_cell.angle_gamma   90.00
#
_symmetry.space_group_name_H-M   'P 1'
#
loop_
_entity.id
_entity.type
_entity.pdbx_description
1 polymer ?
#
loop_
_entity_poly.entity_id
_entity_poly.type
_entity_poly.pdbx_seq_one_letter_code
_entity_poly.pdbx_strand_id
1 'polypeptide(L)'
;MAQNTNTISLSTAQAWAEKWRKVEGTYNAHHELKAFLIPKADLIRLLEEEVDAVRAYIGVDSHEVEKLMLVGTRLNEESGVYEDMLPDSTPSGNIYDFTEPCPPQCDPESSLNNLD
;
A
#
# COMPACT_ATOMS: atom_id res chain seq x y z
N MET A 1 10.13 -24.45 1.07
CA MET A 1 9.03 -23.67 0.49
C MET A 1 9.48 -22.24 0.46
N ALA A 2 9.65 -21.63 -0.72
CA ALA A 2 9.97 -20.21 -0.80
C ALA A 2 8.79 -19.46 -0.20
N GLN A 3 9.00 -18.78 0.93
CA GLN A 3 7.97 -17.92 1.49
C GLN A 3 7.78 -16.77 0.51
N ASN A 4 6.65 -16.71 -0.18
CA ASN A 4 6.21 -15.49 -0.83
C ASN A 4 6.00 -14.45 0.28
N THR A 5 6.97 -13.56 0.45
CA THR A 5 6.97 -12.53 1.50
C THR A 5 6.04 -11.36 1.18
N ASN A 6 5.39 -11.35 0.01
CA ASN A 6 4.48 -10.28 -0.43
C ASN A 6 5.10 -8.87 -0.38
N THR A 7 6.43 -8.83 -0.53
CA THR A 7 7.23 -7.61 -0.48
C THR A 7 7.62 -7.18 -1.89
N ILE A 8 7.58 -5.88 -2.15
CA ILE A 8 8.11 -5.28 -3.38
C ILE A 8 9.40 -4.51 -3.11
N SER A 9 10.20 -4.31 -4.16
CA SER A 9 11.41 -3.49 -4.03
C SER A 9 11.08 -2.00 -3.90
N LEU A 10 11.97 -1.22 -3.27
CA LEU A 10 11.82 0.24 -3.17
C LEU A 10 11.70 0.90 -4.55
N SER A 11 12.49 0.46 -5.53
CA SER A 11 12.42 1.01 -6.89
C SER A 11 11.08 0.71 -7.57
N THR A 12 10.50 -0.48 -7.35
CA THR A 12 9.15 -0.82 -7.80
C THR A 12 8.11 0.11 -7.15
N ALA A 13 8.17 0.27 -5.83
CA ALA A 13 7.24 1.11 -5.10
C ALA A 13 7.30 2.59 -5.55
N GLN A 14 8.51 3.10 -5.75
CA GLN A 14 8.74 4.45 -6.27
C GLN A 14 8.15 4.62 -7.68
N ALA A 15 8.38 3.67 -8.58
CA ALA A 15 7.84 3.72 -9.93
C ALA A 15 6.30 3.72 -9.94
N TRP A 16 5.68 2.91 -9.09
CA TRP A 16 4.21 2.86 -8.97
C TRP A 16 3.64 4.14 -8.39
N ALA A 17 4.23 4.67 -7.32
CA ALA A 17 3.82 5.94 -6.73
C ALA A 17 4.03 7.13 -7.69
N GLU A 18 5.13 7.14 -8.44
CA GLU A 18 5.41 8.15 -9.46
C GLU A 18 4.39 8.07 -10.60
N LYS A 19 4.06 6.86 -11.06
CA LYS A 19 3.02 6.66 -12.07
C LYS A 19 1.69 7.22 -11.59
N TRP A 20 1.23 6.82 -10.39
CA TRP A 20 0.01 7.36 -9.77
C TRP A 20 0.00 8.89 -9.78
N ARG A 21 1.03 9.53 -9.24
CA ARG A 21 1.10 11.02 -9.16
C ARG A 21 1.07 11.71 -10.52
N LYS A 22 1.59 11.08 -11.58
CA LYS A 22 1.55 11.63 -12.95
C LYS A 22 0.17 11.47 -13.59
N VAL A 23 -0.57 10.41 -13.26
CA VAL A 23 -1.87 10.09 -13.85
C VAL A 23 -3.06 10.45 -12.95
N GLU A 24 -2.84 10.85 -11.70
CA GLU A 24 -3.88 11.10 -10.68
C GLU A 24 -5.00 12.02 -11.18
N GLY A 25 -4.65 13.05 -11.98
CA GLY A 25 -5.61 13.97 -12.59
C GLY A 25 -6.51 13.35 -13.67
N THR A 26 -6.12 12.21 -14.26
CA THR A 26 -6.90 11.48 -15.27
C THR A 26 -7.44 10.15 -14.77
N TYR A 27 -6.85 9.57 -13.73
CA TYR A 27 -7.25 8.25 -13.21
C TYR A 27 -8.52 8.31 -12.38
N ASN A 28 -8.67 9.36 -11.56
CA ASN A 28 -9.92 9.66 -10.87
C ASN A 28 -11.07 10.01 -11.83
N ALA A 29 -10.84 10.20 -13.14
CA ALA A 29 -11.93 10.40 -14.09
C ALA A 29 -12.82 9.15 -14.25
N HIS A 30 -12.33 7.98 -13.82
CA HIS A 30 -13.08 6.72 -13.91
C HIS A 30 -13.80 6.34 -12.61
N HIS A 31 -13.49 6.93 -11.44
CA HIS A 31 -14.15 6.65 -10.14
C HIS A 31 -14.40 5.15 -9.82
N GLU A 32 -13.66 4.23 -10.43
CA GLU A 32 -13.93 2.80 -10.25
C GLU A 32 -13.34 2.29 -8.94
N LEU A 33 -12.20 2.82 -8.50
CA LEU A 33 -11.58 2.43 -7.23
C LEU A 33 -12.40 2.91 -6.04
N LYS A 34 -13.05 1.95 -5.35
CA LYS A 34 -13.84 2.18 -4.14
C LYS A 34 -13.10 1.80 -2.87
N ALA A 35 -12.35 0.71 -2.90
CA ALA A 35 -11.64 0.15 -1.75
C ALA A 35 -10.47 -0.72 -2.19
N PHE A 36 -9.64 -1.12 -1.23
CA PHE A 36 -8.63 -2.16 -1.39
C PHE A 36 -8.94 -3.35 -0.49
N LEU A 37 -8.94 -4.55 -1.05
CA LEU A 37 -8.83 -5.77 -0.27
C LEU A 37 -7.38 -5.92 0.18
N ILE A 38 -7.14 -5.88 1.49
CA ILE A 38 -5.81 -6.06 2.08
C ILE A 38 -5.73 -7.47 2.69
N PRO A 39 -4.84 -8.35 2.21
CA PRO A 39 -4.67 -9.67 2.80
C PRO A 39 -4.16 -9.59 4.24
N LYS A 40 -4.76 -10.40 5.12
CA LYS A 40 -4.36 -10.52 6.54
C LYS A 40 -2.87 -10.81 6.73
N ALA A 41 -2.26 -11.60 5.84
CA ALA A 41 -0.86 -11.98 5.93
C ALA A 41 0.09 -10.78 5.85
N ASP A 42 -0.24 -9.78 5.04
CA ASP A 42 0.58 -8.57 4.87
C ASP A 42 0.55 -7.74 6.15
N LEU A 43 -0.62 -7.58 6.76
CA LEU A 43 -0.76 -6.87 8.02
C LEU A 43 -0.01 -7.57 9.16
N ILE A 44 -0.07 -8.90 9.25
CA ILE A 44 0.66 -9.64 10.29
C ILE A 44 2.16 -9.44 10.16
N ARG A 45 2.71 -9.63 8.95
CA ARG A 45 4.16 -9.48 8.72
C ARG A 45 4.64 -8.06 8.94
N LEU A 46 3.85 -7.08 8.50
CA LEU A 46 4.16 -5.68 8.75
C LEU A 46 4.18 -5.37 10.26
N LEU A 47 3.25 -5.94 11.04
CA LEU A 47 3.22 -5.75 12.49
C LEU A 47 4.26 -6.60 13.25
N GLU A 48 4.89 -7.58 12.60
CA GLU A 48 6.08 -8.28 13.13
C GLU A 48 7.34 -7.42 13.02
N GLU A 49 7.39 -6.49 12.08
CA GLU A 49 8.34 -5.39 12.10
C GLU A 49 7.91 -4.50 13.26
N GLU A 50 8.75 -4.36 14.30
CA GLU A 50 8.40 -3.50 15.42
C GLU A 50 8.16 -2.07 14.90
N VAL A 51 6.89 -1.68 14.78
CA VAL A 51 6.43 -0.42 14.18
C VAL A 51 5.53 0.32 15.15
N ASP A 52 5.53 1.65 15.07
CA ASP A 52 4.65 2.50 15.88
C ASP A 52 3.36 2.85 15.13
N ALA A 53 3.44 2.95 13.79
CA ALA A 53 2.30 3.14 12.90
C ALA A 53 2.58 2.59 11.50
N VAL A 54 1.55 2.58 10.65
CA VAL A 54 1.63 2.15 9.25
C VAL A 54 1.32 3.31 8.33
N ARG A 55 2.13 3.52 7.31
CA ARG A 55 1.85 4.44 6.21
C ARG A 55 1.42 3.65 4.97
N ALA A 56 0.37 4.12 4.33
CA ALA A 56 -0.09 3.57 3.06
C ALA A 56 0.20 4.57 1.93
N TYR A 57 0.78 4.07 0.84
CA TYR A 57 1.06 4.80 -0.38
C TYR A 57 0.23 4.23 -1.53
N ILE A 58 -0.36 5.11 -2.35
CA ILE A 58 -1.09 4.68 -3.54
C ILE A 58 -0.12 4.64 -4.73
N GLY A 59 -0.26 3.62 -5.56
CA GLY A 59 0.51 3.42 -6.78
C GLY A 59 -0.34 2.84 -7.90
N VAL A 60 0.23 2.83 -9.12
CA VAL A 60 -0.33 2.07 -10.25
C VAL A 60 0.77 1.14 -10.76
N ASP A 61 0.45 -0.15 -10.86
CA ASP A 61 1.42 -1.12 -11.35
C ASP A 61 1.65 -1.04 -12.87
N SER A 62 2.49 -1.95 -13.39
CA SER A 62 2.78 -2.01 -14.83
C SER A 62 1.58 -2.41 -15.69
N HIS A 63 0.55 -3.01 -15.10
CA HIS A 63 -0.68 -3.47 -15.77
C HIS A 63 -1.84 -2.47 -15.63
N GLU A 64 -1.59 -1.27 -15.11
CA GLU A 64 -2.64 -0.27 -14.87
C GLU A 64 -3.64 -0.75 -13.80
N VAL A 65 -3.14 -1.45 -12.79
CA VAL A 65 -3.93 -1.81 -11.61
C VAL A 65 -3.48 -0.95 -10.44
N GLU A 66 -4.45 -0.33 -9.76
CA GLU A 66 -4.21 0.46 -8.55
C GLU A 66 -3.71 -0.42 -7.42
N LYS A 67 -2.76 0.12 -6.66
CA LYS A 67 -2.09 -0.54 -5.54
C LYS A 67 -2.05 0.36 -4.33
N LEU A 68 -2.11 -0.26 -3.16
CA LEU A 68 -1.94 0.35 -1.85
C LEU A 68 -0.74 -0.34 -1.17
N MET A 69 0.41 0.30 -1.25
CA MET A 69 1.67 -0.17 -0.68
C MET A 69 1.76 0.21 0.79
N LEU A 70 2.02 -0.74 1.68
CA LEU A 70 2.07 -0.55 3.13
C LEU A 70 3.51 -0.55 3.62
N VAL A 71 3.83 0.42 4.48
CA VAL A 71 5.17 0.63 5.05
C VAL A 71 5.06 0.83 6.56
N GLY A 72 5.89 0.13 7.31
CA GLY A 72 6.04 0.34 8.75
C GLY A 72 6.70 1.68 9.05
N THR A 73 6.34 2.32 10.17
CA THR A 73 6.91 3.63 10.55
C THR A 73 7.29 3.66 12.02
N ARG A 74 8.29 4.50 12.35
CA ARG A 74 8.71 4.80 13.73
C ARG A 74 8.59 6.27 14.03
N LEU A 75 8.10 6.61 15.21
CA LEU A 75 8.06 8.00 15.65
C LEU A 75 9.48 8.47 15.98
N ASN A 76 9.95 9.47 15.23
CA ASN A 76 11.09 10.26 15.65
C ASN A 76 10.61 11.30 16.67
N GLU A 77 10.95 11.12 17.95
CA GLU A 77 10.49 11.99 19.04
C GLU A 77 11.00 13.43 18.93
N GLU A 78 12.14 13.66 18.28
CA GLU A 78 12.72 15.01 18.11
C GLU A 78 11.98 15.82 17.05
N SER A 79 11.63 15.18 15.93
CA SER A 79 10.93 15.83 14.82
C SER A 79 9.41 15.75 14.94
N GLY A 80 8.89 14.80 15.73
CA GLY A 80 7.47 14.47 15.82
C GLY A 80 6.92 13.78 14.57
N VAL A 81 7.79 13.32 13.66
CA VAL A 81 7.42 12.70 12.39
C VAL A 81 7.53 11.18 12.51
N TYR A 82 6.55 10.47 11.96
CA TYR A 82 6.66 9.04 11.73
C TYR A 82 7.57 8.82 10.50
N GLU A 83 8.78 8.34 10.71
CA GLU A 83 9.74 8.04 9.65
C GLU A 83 9.46 6.65 9.06
N ASP A 84 9.50 6.54 7.74
CA ASP A 84 9.24 5.27 7.05
C ASP A 84 10.42 4.32 7.17
N MET A 85 10.11 3.07 7.52
CA MET A 85 11.05 1.96 7.54
C MET A 85 11.17 1.35 6.15
N LEU A 86 11.82 2.08 5.23
CA LEU A 86 12.13 1.60 3.89
C LEU A 86 13.28 0.56 3.90
N PRO A 87 13.45 -0.24 2.83
CA PRO A 87 14.53 -1.22 2.77
C PRO A 87 15.95 -0.65 2.91
N ASP A 88 16.14 0.64 2.63
CA ASP A 88 17.40 1.37 2.71
C ASP A 88 17.48 2.34 3.91
N SER A 89 16.46 2.40 4.77
CA SER A 89 16.46 3.24 5.97
C SER A 89 17.02 2.52 7.20
N THR A 90 17.19 3.27 8.30
CA THR A 90 17.51 2.71 9.62
C THR A 90 16.52 3.27 10.64
N PRO A 91 15.69 2.44 11.30
CA PRO A 91 15.57 0.99 11.10
C PRO A 91 15.03 0.65 9.69
N SER A 92 15.46 -0.50 9.16
CA SER A 92 15.01 -0.99 7.86
C SER A 92 13.72 -1.79 8.03
N GLY A 93 12.87 -1.74 7.01
CA GLY A 93 11.63 -2.50 6.93
C GLY A 93 11.34 -2.94 5.50
N ASN A 94 10.19 -3.59 5.30
CA ASN A 94 9.76 -4.00 3.97
C ASN A 94 8.58 -3.15 3.47
N ILE A 95 8.39 -3.18 2.15
CA ILE A 95 7.23 -2.57 1.50
C ILE A 95 6.31 -3.71 1.08
N TYR A 96 5.13 -3.78 1.66
CA TYR A 96 4.16 -4.84 1.41
C TYR A 96 3.12 -4.37 0.40
N ASP A 97 2.85 -5.19 -0.61
CA ASP A 97 1.75 -4.92 -1.55
C ASP A 97 1.19 -6.21 -2.18
N PHE A 98 0.08 -6.70 -1.62
CA PHE A 98 -0.87 -7.59 -2.28
C PHE A 98 -2.28 -7.01 -2.24
N THR A 99 -2.39 -5.69 -2.32
CA THR A 99 -3.71 -5.06 -2.31
C THR A 99 -4.38 -5.25 -3.67
N GLU A 100 -5.66 -5.61 -3.61
CA GLU A 100 -6.48 -5.76 -4.80
C GLU A 100 -7.53 -4.66 -4.81
N PRO A 101 -7.63 -3.87 -5.90
CA PRO A 101 -8.64 -2.84 -5.98
C PRO A 101 -10.03 -3.47 -6.05
N CYS A 102 -11.00 -2.72 -5.56
CA CYS A 102 -12.42 -3.03 -5.63
C CYS A 102 -13.07 -1.95 -6.52
N PRO A 103 -13.69 -2.33 -7.65
CA PRO A 103 -13.87 -3.69 -8.23
C PRO A 103 -12.57 -4.32 -8.80
N PRO A 104 -12.51 -5.68 -8.96
CA PRO A 104 -13.60 -6.64 -8.80
C PRO A 104 -13.73 -7.24 -7.38
N GLN A 105 -12.77 -7.02 -6.48
CA GLN A 105 -12.77 -7.69 -5.16
C GLN A 105 -13.69 -7.04 -4.12
N CYS A 106 -14.68 -6.28 -4.57
CA CYS A 106 -15.68 -5.73 -3.69
C CYS A 106 -16.57 -6.84 -3.11
N ASP A 107 -17.03 -6.65 -1.88
CA ASP A 107 -18.20 -7.36 -1.39
C ASP A 107 -19.46 -6.72 -2.00
N PRO A 108 -20.19 -7.41 -2.91
CA PRO A 108 -21.37 -6.85 -3.58
C PRO A 108 -22.54 -6.62 -2.61
N GLU A 109 -22.55 -7.23 -1.43
CA GLU A 109 -23.60 -7.05 -0.42
C GLU A 109 -23.24 -5.99 0.63
N SER A 110 -22.02 -5.46 0.60
CA SER A 110 -21.56 -4.47 1.57
C SER A 110 -22.26 -3.12 1.38
N SER A 111 -22.81 -2.58 2.47
CA SER A 111 -23.38 -1.23 2.50
C SER A 111 -22.34 -0.12 2.24
N LEU A 112 -21.04 -0.45 2.33
CA LEU A 112 -19.95 0.47 1.98
C LEU A 112 -19.63 0.45 0.49
N ASN A 113 -20.03 -0.60 -0.24
CA ASN A 113 -19.82 -0.73 -1.69
C ASN A 113 -21.02 -0.19 -2.51
N ASN A 114 -22.23 -0.32 -1.96
CA ASN A 114 -23.49 0.07 -2.62
C ASN A 114 -23.96 1.48 -2.20
N LEU A 115 -23.03 2.43 -2.13
CA LEU A 115 -23.33 3.84 -1.91
C LEU A 115 -23.60 4.50 -3.26
N ASP A 116 -24.77 5.14 -3.40
CA ASP A 116 -25.20 5.91 -4.58
C ASP A 116 -24.54 7.30 -4.66
#